data_AF-A0A1M4M4L1-F1
#
_entry.id   AF-A0A1M4M4L1-F1
#
_cell.length_a   1.000
_cell.length_b   1.000
_cell.length_c   1.000
_cell.angle_alpha   90.00
_cell.angle_beta   90.00
_cell.angle_gamma   90.00
#
_symmetry.space_group_name_H-M   'P 1'
#
loop_
_entity.id
_entity.type
_entity.pdbx_description
1 polymer ?
#
loop_
_entity_poly.entity_id
_entity_poly.type
_entity_poly.pdbx_seq_one_letter_code
_entity_poly.pdbx_strand_id
1 'polypeptide(L)'
;MNDIQFSNNQQMYSYFNNWLEENRAFLRYTGESYSLKSDPVFYEVVLGAKYLCKPVAIETGQILQKLTTEEQGLLDEFNRLDNYTQTLLAWYSYNMHHKDRSWWNMWLSYTIPYQVMYANAWIGGVQ
;
A
#
# COMPACT_ATOMS: atom_id res chain seq x y z
N MET A 1 1.77 -4.93 14.31
CA MET A 1 1.86 -3.46 14.18
C MET A 1 1.93 -2.90 15.60
N ASN A 2 2.94 -2.10 15.91
CA ASN A 2 3.08 -1.48 17.23
C ASN A 2 2.00 -0.40 17.42
N ASP A 3 1.44 -0.29 18.62
CA ASP A 3 0.58 0.83 18.98
C ASP A 3 1.40 2.12 18.90
N ILE A 4 1.07 2.99 17.94
CA ILE A 4 1.73 4.28 17.78
C ILE A 4 1.22 5.19 18.89
N GLN A 5 2.07 5.48 19.87
CA GLN A 5 1.80 6.44 20.93
C GLN A 5 2.20 7.83 20.44
N PHE A 6 1.25 8.75 20.36
CA PHE A 6 1.50 10.15 20.02
C PHE A 6 1.57 10.98 21.30
N SER A 7 2.58 11.85 21.43
CA SER A 7 2.74 12.67 22.64
C SER A 7 1.91 13.95 22.62
N ASN A 8 1.40 14.38 21.45
CA ASN A 8 0.51 15.53 21.30
C ASN A 8 -0.29 15.51 19.98
N ASN A 9 -1.26 16.41 19.88
CA ASN A 9 -2.12 16.56 18.70
C ASN A 9 -1.37 16.94 17.42
N GLN A 10 -0.27 17.68 17.54
CA GLN A 10 0.54 18.08 16.37
C GLN A 10 1.22 16.85 15.75
N GLN A 11 1.75 15.94 16.56
CA GLN A 11 2.33 14.68 16.09
C GLN A 11 1.28 13.79 15.42
N MET A 12 0.08 13.68 16.02
CA MET A 12 -1.05 12.95 15.41
C MET A 12 -1.41 13.52 14.04
N TYR A 13 -1.53 14.85 13.97
CA TYR A 13 -1.89 15.53 12.74
C TYR A 13 -0.84 15.36 11.64
N SER A 14 0.44 15.54 11.97
CA SER A 14 1.53 15.33 11.02
C SER A 14 1.62 13.87 10.55
N TYR A 15 1.46 12.90 11.46
CA TYR A 15 1.43 11.49 11.10
C TYR A 15 0.28 11.18 10.14
N PHE A 16 -0.93 11.64 10.46
CA PHE A 16 -2.10 11.44 9.61
C PHE A 16 -1.91 12.07 8.24
N ASN A 17 -1.39 13.30 8.16
CA ASN A 17 -1.15 13.95 6.87
C ASN A 17 -0.13 13.17 6.04
N ASN A 18 0.96 12.70 6.63
CA ASN A 18 1.93 11.87 5.91
C ASN A 18 1.28 10.57 5.41
N TRP A 19 0.53 9.90 6.28
CA TRP A 19 -0.21 8.70 5.88
C TRP A 19 -1.20 8.99 4.75
N LEU A 20 -1.93 10.10 4.81
CA LEU A 20 -2.90 10.47 3.78
C LEU A 20 -2.19 10.78 2.46
N GLU A 21 -1.09 11.53 2.50
CA GLU A 21 -0.28 11.82 1.31
C GLU A 21 0.22 10.54 0.63
N GLU A 22 0.64 9.54 1.41
CA GLU A 22 1.09 8.25 0.90
C GLU A 22 -0.03 7.36 0.35
N ASN A 23 -1.25 7.52 0.85
CA ASN A 23 -2.33 6.56 0.61
C ASN A 23 -3.48 7.12 -0.24
N ARG A 24 -3.63 8.44 -0.38
CA ARG A 24 -4.79 9.08 -1.01
C ARG A 24 -5.15 8.53 -2.40
N ALA A 25 -4.15 8.16 -3.20
CA ALA A 25 -4.35 7.64 -4.54
C ALA A 25 -4.88 6.19 -4.57
N PHE A 26 -4.80 5.49 -3.44
CA PHE A 26 -5.12 4.08 -3.30
C PHE A 26 -6.28 3.85 -2.33
N LEU A 27 -7.00 4.91 -1.92
CA LEU A 27 -8.13 4.79 -1.01
C LEU A 27 -9.40 4.38 -1.75
N ARG A 28 -10.09 3.40 -1.17
CA ARG A 28 -11.46 3.03 -1.53
C ARG A 28 -12.40 3.39 -0.39
N TYR A 29 -13.53 4.01 -0.71
CA TYR A 29 -14.64 4.17 0.22
C TYR A 29 -15.39 2.84 0.39
N THR A 30 -15.56 2.38 1.62
CA THR A 30 -16.15 1.05 1.90
C THR A 30 -17.68 1.07 1.95
N GLY A 31 -18.29 2.25 2.06
CA GLY A 31 -19.73 2.40 2.33
C GLY A 31 -20.13 2.17 3.80
N GLU A 32 -19.18 1.88 4.68
CA GLU A 32 -19.48 1.71 6.11
C GLU A 32 -19.86 3.02 6.78
N SER A 33 -20.76 2.94 7.76
CA SER A 33 -21.21 4.08 8.55
C SER A 33 -21.55 3.68 9.98
N TYR A 34 -21.56 4.65 10.89
CA TYR A 34 -21.95 4.42 12.29
C TYR A 34 -23.38 3.91 12.45
N SER A 35 -24.24 4.13 11.45
CA SER A 35 -25.59 3.57 11.41
C SER A 35 -25.61 2.05 11.16
N LEU A 36 -24.52 1.49 10.60
CA LEU A 36 -24.40 0.09 10.21
C LEU A 36 -23.47 -0.71 11.15
N LYS A 37 -22.41 -0.08 11.67
CA LYS A 37 -21.42 -0.70 12.56
C LYS A 37 -21.02 0.23 13.69
N SER A 38 -20.69 -0.34 14.85
CA SER A 38 -20.19 0.41 16.01
C SER A 38 -18.78 0.98 15.80
N ASP A 39 -18.00 0.37 14.91
CA ASP A 39 -16.65 0.80 14.53
C ASP A 39 -16.47 0.69 13.00
N PRO A 40 -16.96 1.67 12.23
CA PRO A 40 -16.94 1.62 10.77
C PRO A 40 -15.56 1.97 10.21
N VAL A 41 -15.10 1.18 9.24
CA VAL A 41 -13.90 1.49 8.45
C VAL A 41 -14.35 2.27 7.22
N PHE A 42 -14.35 3.60 7.27
CA PHE A 42 -14.84 4.42 6.14
C PHE A 42 -14.02 4.26 4.85
N TYR A 43 -12.70 4.16 5.01
CA TYR A 43 -11.77 4.04 3.90
C TYR A 43 -10.78 2.92 4.16
N GLU A 44 -10.41 2.22 3.10
CA GLU A 44 -9.33 1.24 3.12
C GLU A 44 -8.32 1.53 2.00
N VAL A 45 -7.09 1.08 2.22
CA VAL A 45 -6.03 1.16 1.21
C VAL A 45 -6.08 -0.09 0.34
N VAL A 46 -6.25 0.08 -0.97
CA VAL A 46 -6.18 -1.01 -1.95
C VAL A 46 -4.71 -1.40 -2.13
N LEU A 47 -4.24 -2.37 -1.33
CA LEU A 47 -2.83 -2.77 -1.27
C LEU A 47 -2.25 -3.19 -2.62
N GLY A 48 -3.02 -3.93 -3.44
CA GLY A 48 -2.57 -4.33 -4.77
C GLY A 48 -2.35 -3.15 -5.73
N ALA A 49 -3.17 -2.12 -5.62
CA ALA A 49 -3.01 -0.89 -6.39
C ALA A 49 -1.79 -0.08 -5.91
N LYS A 50 -1.58 -0.03 -4.58
CA LYS A 50 -0.38 0.57 -3.98
C LYS A 50 0.89 -0.19 -4.35
N TYR A 51 0.85 -1.52 -4.40
CA TYR A 51 1.93 -2.38 -4.88
C TYR A 51 2.29 -2.12 -6.34
N LEU A 52 1.32 -1.85 -7.23
CA LEU A 52 1.61 -1.46 -8.61
C LEU A 52 1.83 0.05 -8.79
N CYS A 53 1.72 0.84 -7.72
CA CYS A 53 1.76 2.31 -7.76
C CYS A 53 0.77 2.91 -8.78
N LYS A 54 -0.43 2.34 -8.88
CA LYS A 54 -1.51 2.83 -9.77
C LYS A 54 -2.71 3.31 -8.95
N PRO A 55 -3.28 4.48 -9.31
CA PRO A 55 -4.40 5.04 -8.57
C PRO A 55 -5.70 4.24 -8.78
N VAL A 56 -6.60 4.31 -7.82
CA VAL A 56 -7.91 3.65 -7.85
C VAL A 56 -9.06 4.66 -7.93
N ALA A 57 -10.20 4.21 -8.45
CA ALA A 57 -11.45 4.94 -8.28
C ALA A 57 -11.92 4.79 -6.83
N ILE A 58 -12.22 5.91 -6.16
CA ILE A 58 -12.60 5.91 -4.73
C ILE A 58 -13.83 5.02 -4.48
N GLU A 59 -14.82 5.04 -5.38
CA GLU A 59 -16.08 4.32 -5.20
C GLU A 59 -15.94 2.79 -5.37
N THR A 60 -15.02 2.34 -6.23
CA THR A 60 -14.94 0.91 -6.62
C THR A 60 -13.68 0.23 -6.12
N GLY A 61 -12.64 0.99 -5.80
CA GLY A 61 -11.29 0.49 -5.56
C GLY A 61 -10.62 -0.11 -6.80
N GLN A 62 -11.23 0.01 -7.99
CA GLN A 62 -10.65 -0.49 -9.23
C GLN A 62 -9.52 0.42 -9.68
N ILE A 63 -8.42 -0.17 -10.13
CA ILE A 63 -7.30 0.56 -10.73
C ILE A 63 -7.81 1.30 -11.97
N LEU A 64 -7.59 2.62 -12.02
CA LEU A 64 -8.08 3.49 -13.10
C LEU A 64 -7.40 3.21 -14.45
N GLN A 65 -6.20 2.66 -14.40
CA GLN A 65 -5.39 2.36 -15.57
C GLN A 65 -5.60 0.90 -15.99
N LYS A 66 -5.63 0.67 -17.31
CA LYS A 66 -5.60 -0.70 -17.83
C LYS A 66 -4.27 -1.35 -17.44
N LEU A 67 -4.35 -2.53 -16.83
CA LEU A 67 -3.18 -3.34 -16.52
C LEU A 67 -2.68 -4.06 -17.78
N THR A 68 -1.35 -4.19 -17.90
CA THR A 68 -0.76 -5.13 -18.87
C THR A 68 -0.95 -6.57 -18.39
N THR A 69 -0.69 -7.55 -19.26
CA THR A 69 -0.74 -8.97 -18.89
C THR A 69 0.25 -9.30 -17.77
N GLU A 70 1.43 -8.69 -17.82
CA GLU A 70 2.48 -8.83 -16.81
C GLU A 70 2.04 -8.23 -15.48
N GLU A 71 1.50 -7.02 -15.48
CA GLU A 71 0.99 -6.36 -14.27
C GLU A 71 -0.17 -7.13 -13.63
N GLN A 72 -1.05 -7.72 -14.45
CA GLN A 72 -2.11 -8.59 -13.96
C GLN A 72 -1.54 -9.87 -13.31
N GLY A 73 -0.54 -10.50 -13.93
CA GLY A 73 0.13 -11.67 -13.36
C GLY A 73 0.81 -11.37 -12.02
N LEU A 74 1.50 -10.23 -11.91
CA LEU A 74 2.09 -9.76 -10.66
C LEU A 74 1.04 -9.53 -9.58
N LEU A 75 -0.10 -8.93 -9.94
CA LEU A 75 -1.19 -8.69 -9.01
C LEU A 75 -1.85 -10.00 -8.54
N ASP A 76 -1.99 -10.98 -9.43
CA ASP A 76 -2.54 -12.29 -9.09
C ASP A 76 -1.63 -13.06 -8.14
N GLU A 77 -0.30 -13.01 -8.32
CA GLU A 77 0.67 -13.57 -7.38
C GLU A 77 0.62 -12.84 -6.04
N PHE A 78 0.60 -11.51 -6.05
CA PHE A 78 0.50 -10.67 -4.86
C PHE A 78 -0.76 -10.97 -4.04
N ASN A 79 -1.90 -11.17 -4.70
CA ASN A 79 -3.19 -11.44 -4.05
C ASN A 79 -3.24 -12.79 -3.32
N ARG A 80 -2.31 -13.71 -3.62
CA ARG A 80 -2.17 -15.02 -2.94
C ARG A 80 -1.34 -14.95 -1.66
N LEU A 81 -0.67 -13.83 -1.40
CA LEU A 81 0.18 -13.64 -0.23
C LEU A 81 -0.67 -13.34 1.01
N ASP A 82 -0.09 -13.60 2.18
CA ASP A 82 -0.70 -13.20 3.44
C ASP A 82 -0.70 -11.67 3.60
N ASN A 83 -1.59 -11.16 4.45
CA ASN A 83 -1.81 -9.73 4.61
C ASN A 83 -0.54 -8.96 5.09
N TYR A 84 0.31 -9.61 5.90
CA TYR A 84 1.55 -8.98 6.35
C TYR A 84 2.50 -8.79 5.17
N THR A 85 2.69 -9.83 4.36
CA THR A 85 3.53 -9.76 3.16
C THR A 85 2.99 -8.77 2.13
N GLN A 86 1.67 -8.73 1.91
CA GLN A 86 1.04 -7.75 1.03
C GLN A 86 1.31 -6.31 1.48
N THR A 87 1.15 -6.05 2.78
CA THR A 87 1.38 -4.73 3.37
C THR A 87 2.85 -4.31 3.23
N LEU A 88 3.78 -5.23 3.51
CA LEU A 88 5.22 -5.02 3.37
C LEU A 88 5.59 -4.63 1.93
N LEU A 89 5.16 -5.44 0.96
CA LEU A 89 5.47 -5.22 -0.46
C LEU A 89 4.81 -3.96 -1.01
N ALA A 90 3.55 -3.67 -0.64
CA ALA A 90 2.87 -2.44 -1.04
C ALA A 90 3.57 -1.19 -0.49
N TRP A 91 3.99 -1.22 0.78
CA TRP A 91 4.75 -0.13 1.39
C TRP A 91 6.11 0.06 0.71
N TYR A 92 6.89 -1.01 0.54
CA TYR A 92 8.21 -0.92 -0.09
C TYR A 92 8.11 -0.46 -1.54
N SER A 93 7.17 -1.04 -2.30
CA SER A 93 6.91 -0.67 -3.70
C SER A 93 6.63 0.82 -3.85
N TYR A 94 5.72 1.35 -3.04
CA TYR A 94 5.40 2.78 -3.03
C TYR A 94 6.63 3.65 -2.75
N ASN A 95 7.38 3.34 -1.69
CA ASN A 95 8.57 4.11 -1.31
C ASN A 95 9.65 4.06 -2.39
N MET A 96 9.86 2.88 -2.98
CA MET A 96 10.85 2.72 -4.03
C MET A 96 10.44 3.42 -5.32
N HIS A 97 9.17 3.34 -5.73
CA HIS A 97 8.67 4.05 -6.92
C HIS A 97 8.90 5.56 -6.82
N HIS A 98 8.74 6.14 -5.62
CA HIS A 98 8.98 7.56 -5.37
C HIS A 98 10.48 7.92 -5.33
N LYS A 99 11.34 7.00 -4.87
CA LYS A 99 12.78 7.25 -4.76
C LYS A 99 13.53 6.98 -6.06
N ASP A 100 13.28 5.85 -6.70
CA ASP A 100 13.94 5.39 -7.91
C ASP A 100 13.00 4.50 -8.73
N ARG A 101 12.36 5.10 -9.72
CA ARG A 101 11.40 4.42 -10.60
C ARG A 101 12.06 3.35 -11.48
N SER A 102 13.33 3.53 -11.85
CA SER A 102 14.05 2.55 -12.67
C SER A 102 14.34 1.29 -11.87
N TRP A 103 14.83 1.46 -10.64
CA TRP A 103 15.03 0.34 -9.72
C TRP A 103 13.71 -0.34 -9.35
N TRP A 104 12.65 0.44 -9.11
CA TRP A 104 11.33 -0.09 -8.84
C TRP A 104 10.82 -1.02 -9.98
N ASN A 105 10.95 -0.59 -11.24
CA ASN A 105 10.58 -1.40 -12.40
C ASN A 105 11.39 -2.72 -12.44
N MET A 106 12.68 -2.66 -12.15
CA MET A 106 13.54 -3.85 -12.09
C MET A 106 13.10 -4.78 -10.96
N TRP A 107 12.84 -4.24 -9.76
CA TRP A 107 12.41 -5.00 -8.60
C TRP A 107 11.06 -5.71 -8.82
N LEU A 108 10.10 -5.06 -9.48
CA LEU A 108 8.81 -5.68 -9.82
C LEU A 108 8.95 -6.91 -10.72
N SER A 109 10.02 -7.00 -11.52
CA SER A 109 10.29 -8.16 -12.37
C SER A 109 10.85 -9.37 -11.62
N TYR A 110 11.23 -9.21 -10.35
CA TYR A 110 11.72 -10.31 -9.53
C TYR A 110 10.57 -11.18 -9.01
N THR A 111 10.87 -12.45 -8.74
CA THR A 111 9.93 -13.36 -8.07
C THR A 111 9.62 -12.87 -6.65
N ILE A 112 8.43 -13.19 -6.12
CA ILE A 112 8.00 -12.79 -4.77
C ILE A 112 9.07 -13.01 -3.67
N PRO A 113 9.77 -14.16 -3.57
CA PRO A 113 10.78 -14.34 -2.52
C PRO A 113 11.90 -13.27 -2.54
N TYR A 114 12.38 -12.90 -3.73
CA TYR A 114 13.36 -11.82 -3.88
C TYR A 114 12.75 -10.46 -3.57
N GLN A 115 11.52 -10.22 -3.99
CA GLN A 115 10.84 -8.97 -3.66
C GLN A 115 10.74 -8.76 -2.14
N VAL A 116 10.33 -9.80 -1.42
CA VAL A 116 10.22 -9.84 0.05
C VAL A 116 11.60 -9.67 0.71
N MET A 117 12.64 -10.32 0.17
CA MET A 117 14.02 -10.16 0.65
C MET A 117 14.47 -8.70 0.62
N TYR A 118 14.27 -8.00 -0.51
CA TYR A 118 14.63 -6.59 -0.63
C TYR A 118 13.79 -5.70 0.29
N ALA A 119 12.48 -5.95 0.41
CA ALA A 119 11.60 -5.19 1.28
C ALA A 119 11.99 -5.33 2.77
N ASN A 120 12.32 -6.54 3.21
CA ASN A 120 12.80 -6.77 4.58
C ASN A 120 14.16 -6.13 4.84
N ALA A 121 15.10 -6.22 3.89
CA ALA A 121 16.42 -5.59 4.00
C ALA A 121 16.31 -4.07 4.15
N TRP A 122 15.35 -3.46 3.46
CA TRP A 122 15.07 -2.04 3.60
C TRP A 122 14.58 -1.67 4.99
N ILE A 123 13.62 -2.41 5.55
CA ILE A 123 13.14 -2.15 6.93
C ILE A 123 14.26 -2.35 7.95
N GLY A 124 15.07 -3.41 7.80
CA GLY A 124 16.20 -3.69 8.69
C GLY A 124 17.32 -2.65 8.63
N GLY A 125 17.48 -1.96 7.50
CA GLY A 125 18.45 -0.87 7.32
C GLY A 125 17.93 0.52 7.71
N VAL A 126 16.66 0.66 8.10
CA VAL A 126 16.02 1.92 8.51
C VAL A 126 15.93 2.05 10.05
N GLN A 127 16.79 1.33 10.79
CA GLN A 127 16.92 1.47 12.26
C GLN A 127 17.77 2.67 12.67
#